data_AF-F9VFG3-F1
#
_entry.id   AF-F9VFG3-F1
#
_cell.length_a   1.000
_cell.length_b   1.000
_cell.length_c   1.000
_cell.angle_alpha   90.00
_cell.angle_beta   90.00
_cell.angle_gamma   90.00
#
_symmetry.space_group_name_H-M   'P 1'
#
loop_
_entity.id
_entity.type
_entity.pdbx_description
1 polymer ?
#
loop_
_entity_poly.entity_id
_entity_poly.type
_entity_poly.pdbx_seq_one_letter_code
_entity_poly.pdbx_strand_id
1 'polypeptide(L)'
;MATHPGDGTDAYWSENDTFDNSAGLWPGATLENEAAQNLRQQRAPMTIEQWSNLEDWQQIGDFWVVDHTTGWAYWASLLEPGNDSSYLLDAAELTEAIEDTVFNGSYYYGIHVDSQLISPDNSEEFLPGGDSRLEAFLTGIKNNSMIDEGNARPDINLPPSSFDFNAMAPGRVFTMAGEQYRYLEDMGNGNHMIIRHEAINNTSFNMQPQVLSNWFSGLDAEVQAMVQPVVIPDPAPDVTYASITWLDGILHWLPANLASFPAVAGDVTTVNPSGTPQAFALSLADVTRLSTSNGPFPNLRARMSPNAAWWLRTLRDSSGSVAWSITRFAELPGLLVCHHPTATTVDGMGVRPAIIVHP
;
A
#
# COMPACT_ATOMS: atom_id res chain seq x y z
N MET A 1 -3.32 13.69 -19.46
CA MET A 1 -3.98 12.38 -19.38
C MET A 1 -5.35 12.51 -20.02
N ALA A 2 -5.66 11.60 -20.94
CA ALA A 2 -6.94 11.58 -21.64
C ALA A 2 -7.78 10.42 -21.07
N THR A 3 -9.02 10.71 -20.70
CA THR A 3 -10.05 9.69 -20.45
C THR A 3 -10.74 9.35 -21.77
N HIS A 4 -11.12 8.08 -21.95
CA HIS A 4 -11.66 7.53 -23.20
C HIS A 4 -12.93 8.30 -23.66
N PRO A 5 -12.97 8.85 -24.88
CA PRO A 5 -14.22 9.30 -25.49
C PRO A 5 -14.93 8.06 -26.09
N GLY A 6 -15.91 7.51 -25.38
CA GLY A 6 -16.68 6.33 -25.82
C GLY A 6 -18.11 6.35 -25.30
N ASP A 7 -18.95 5.50 -25.88
CA ASP A 7 -20.37 5.32 -25.52
C ASP A 7 -20.57 4.43 -24.28
N GLY A 8 -19.53 4.24 -23.47
CA GLY A 8 -19.54 3.40 -22.28
C GLY A 8 -19.48 1.90 -22.54
N THR A 9 -19.34 1.45 -23.80
CA THR A 9 -19.35 0.01 -24.13
C THR A 9 -18.00 -0.57 -24.57
N ASP A 10 -17.00 0.27 -24.85
CA ASP A 10 -15.69 -0.16 -25.34
C ASP A 10 -14.67 -0.36 -24.20
N ALA A 11 -14.05 -1.54 -24.19
CA ALA A 11 -13.00 -1.93 -23.26
C ALA A 11 -11.67 -1.22 -23.59
N TYR A 12 -11.30 -0.29 -22.69
CA TYR A 12 -9.96 0.14 -22.24
C TYR A 12 -8.85 0.38 -23.28
N TRP A 13 -8.34 1.63 -23.30
CA TRP A 13 -6.97 1.91 -23.72
C TRP A 13 -6.00 1.01 -22.93
N SER A 14 -5.13 0.31 -23.62
CA SER A 14 -4.02 -0.46 -23.05
C SER A 14 -2.83 0.46 -22.77
N GLU A 15 -1.93 0.04 -21.88
CA GLU A 15 -0.67 0.75 -21.65
C GLU A 15 0.07 0.94 -22.99
N ASN A 16 0.53 2.17 -23.25
CA ASN A 16 1.17 2.63 -24.50
C ASN A 16 0.25 2.88 -25.71
N ASP A 17 -1.08 2.78 -25.57
CA ASP A 17 -1.96 3.25 -26.63
C ASP A 17 -1.86 4.79 -26.73
N THR A 18 -1.71 5.33 -27.95
CA THR A 18 -1.59 6.80 -28.14
C THR A 18 -2.84 7.39 -28.78
N PHE A 19 -3.28 8.54 -28.26
CA PHE A 19 -4.34 9.36 -28.85
C PHE A 19 -3.80 10.71 -29.31
N ASP A 20 -3.92 10.98 -30.61
CA ASP A 20 -3.53 12.27 -31.19
C ASP A 20 -4.71 13.25 -31.23
N ASN A 21 -4.73 14.22 -30.31
CA ASN A 21 -5.71 15.32 -30.31
C ASN A 21 -5.23 16.55 -31.10
N SER A 22 -4.17 16.45 -31.92
CA SER A 22 -3.61 17.60 -32.67
C SER A 22 -4.60 18.23 -33.65
N ALA A 23 -5.60 17.47 -34.10
CA ALA A 23 -6.67 17.95 -34.95
C ALA A 23 -7.74 18.77 -34.19
N GLY A 24 -7.67 18.87 -32.86
CA GLY A 24 -8.65 19.58 -32.04
C GLY A 24 -10.05 18.95 -32.08
N LEU A 25 -10.11 17.63 -32.32
CA LEU A 25 -11.35 16.86 -32.39
C LEU A 25 -12.10 16.86 -31.05
N TRP A 26 -11.38 16.97 -29.94
CA TRP A 26 -11.94 17.02 -28.59
C TRP A 26 -11.48 18.27 -27.81
N PRO A 27 -12.33 18.81 -26.91
CA PRO A 27 -11.94 19.89 -26.01
C PRO A 27 -10.70 19.51 -25.19
N GLY A 28 -9.71 20.40 -25.12
CA GLY A 28 -8.46 20.16 -24.38
C GLY A 28 -7.21 20.54 -25.16
N ALA A 29 -6.05 20.08 -24.68
CA ALA A 29 -4.77 20.37 -25.32
C ALA A 29 -4.60 19.59 -26.63
N THR A 30 -4.10 20.26 -27.67
CA THR A 30 -3.84 19.69 -29.00
C THR A 30 -2.48 19.00 -29.03
N LEU A 31 -2.42 17.77 -28.52
CA LEU A 31 -1.19 17.00 -28.44
C LEU A 31 -1.48 15.49 -28.47
N GLU A 32 -0.46 14.72 -28.85
CA GLU A 32 -0.45 13.25 -28.74
C GLU A 32 -0.25 12.87 -27.27
N ASN A 33 -1.18 12.09 -26.74
CA ASN A 33 -1.13 11.56 -25.38
C ASN A 33 -0.94 10.04 -25.43
N GLU A 34 -0.05 9.53 -24.59
CA GLU A 34 0.08 8.10 -24.32
C GLU A 34 -0.80 7.71 -23.13
N ALA A 35 -1.55 6.62 -23.24
CA ALA A 35 -2.42 6.10 -22.21
C ALA A 35 -1.58 5.38 -21.14
N ALA A 36 -1.70 5.85 -19.89
CA ALA A 36 -1.15 5.19 -18.72
C ALA A 36 -2.20 4.26 -18.09
N GLN A 37 -1.76 3.12 -17.55
CA GLN A 37 -2.64 2.18 -16.87
C GLN A 37 -3.11 2.79 -15.53
N ASN A 38 -4.43 2.89 -15.32
CA ASN A 38 -5.00 3.36 -14.07
C ASN A 38 -4.77 2.34 -12.93
N LEU A 39 -4.70 2.82 -11.69
CA LEU A 39 -4.71 1.99 -10.50
C LEU A 39 -5.92 1.04 -10.53
N ARG A 40 -5.66 -0.26 -10.34
CA ARG A 40 -6.70 -1.27 -10.30
C ARG A 40 -7.58 -1.07 -9.06
N GLN A 41 -8.87 -0.83 -9.28
CA GLN A 41 -9.83 -0.70 -8.20
C GLN A 41 -9.91 -2.00 -7.39
N GLN A 42 -9.73 -1.90 -6.07
CA GLN A 42 -9.84 -3.01 -5.13
C GLN A 42 -11.30 -3.32 -4.78
N ARG A 43 -12.18 -2.33 -4.89
CA ARG A 43 -13.61 -2.39 -4.55
C ARG A 43 -14.43 -1.55 -5.52
N ALA A 44 -15.71 -1.88 -5.64
CA ALA A 44 -16.66 -0.99 -6.29
C ALA A 44 -16.74 0.35 -5.56
N PRO A 45 -17.00 1.47 -6.27
CA PRO A 45 -17.28 2.75 -5.64
C PRO A 45 -18.39 2.64 -4.59
N MET A 46 -18.26 3.43 -3.52
CA MET A 46 -19.22 3.43 -2.42
C MET A 46 -19.50 4.84 -1.94
N THR A 47 -20.61 5.02 -1.22
CA THR A 47 -20.93 6.31 -0.61
C THR A 47 -20.04 6.57 0.60
N ILE A 48 -19.86 7.84 0.99
CA ILE A 48 -19.15 8.19 2.23
C ILE A 48 -19.83 7.60 3.48
N GLU A 49 -21.13 7.33 3.40
CA GLU A 49 -21.84 6.59 4.43
C GLU A 49 -21.45 5.12 4.49
N GLN A 50 -21.45 4.44 3.36
CA GLN A 50 -21.02 3.05 3.27
C GLN A 50 -19.56 2.90 3.70
N TRP A 51 -18.71 3.85 3.28
CA TRP A 51 -17.32 3.96 3.72
C TRP A 51 -17.21 4.07 5.24
N SER A 52 -17.98 4.94 5.89
CA SER A 52 -17.92 5.10 7.35
C SER A 52 -18.40 3.88 8.14
N ASN A 53 -19.13 2.96 7.49
CA ASN A 53 -19.56 1.69 8.08
C ASN A 53 -18.52 0.57 7.89
N LEU A 54 -17.47 0.81 7.11
CA LEU A 54 -16.35 -0.11 7.01
C LEU A 54 -15.54 -0.10 8.31
N GLU A 55 -14.91 -1.23 8.61
CA GLU A 55 -13.89 -1.26 9.66
C GLU A 55 -12.71 -0.34 9.27
N ASP A 56 -12.10 0.35 10.24
CA ASP A 56 -11.10 1.42 10.02
C ASP A 56 -9.96 1.06 9.05
N TRP A 57 -9.56 -0.21 9.00
CA TRP A 57 -8.50 -0.72 8.10
C TRP A 57 -8.95 -0.90 6.64
N GLN A 58 -10.27 -0.98 6.40
CA GLN A 58 -10.86 -1.07 5.07
C GLN A 58 -11.15 0.31 4.49
N GLN A 59 -11.10 1.35 5.31
CA GLN A 59 -11.46 2.71 4.94
C GLN A 59 -10.37 3.39 4.08
N ILE A 60 -9.14 2.89 4.07
CA ILE A 60 -8.05 3.37 3.21
C ILE A 60 -7.70 2.30 2.16
N GLY A 61 -7.68 2.68 0.89
CA GLY A 61 -7.34 1.77 -0.21
C GLY A 61 -7.64 2.31 -1.61
N ASP A 62 -7.42 1.48 -2.63
CA ASP A 62 -7.54 1.86 -4.03
C ASP A 62 -8.99 1.73 -4.51
N PHE A 63 -9.87 2.63 -4.07
CA PHE A 63 -11.27 2.69 -4.47
C PHE A 63 -11.84 4.11 -4.29
N TRP A 64 -13.00 4.37 -4.90
CA TRP A 64 -13.66 5.66 -4.87
C TRP A 64 -14.73 5.75 -3.77
N VAL A 65 -14.77 6.89 -3.08
CA VAL A 65 -15.75 7.24 -2.06
C VAL A 65 -16.50 8.49 -2.50
N VAL A 66 -17.83 8.38 -2.62
CA VAL A 66 -18.71 9.43 -3.14
C VAL A 66 -19.38 10.19 -1.99
N ASP A 67 -19.17 11.50 -1.94
CA ASP A 67 -19.95 12.42 -1.12
C ASP A 67 -21.16 12.92 -1.93
N HIS A 68 -22.33 12.36 -1.65
CA HIS A 68 -23.58 12.77 -2.32
C HIS A 68 -24.06 14.16 -1.91
N THR A 69 -23.54 14.75 -0.83
CA THR A 69 -23.91 16.10 -0.37
C THR A 69 -23.41 17.14 -1.36
N THR A 70 -22.21 16.92 -1.90
CA THR A 70 -21.52 17.85 -2.80
C THR A 70 -21.45 17.33 -4.23
N GLY A 71 -21.61 16.01 -4.44
CA GLY A 71 -21.45 15.35 -5.73
C GLY A 71 -20.00 14.97 -6.05
N TRP A 72 -19.05 15.23 -5.14
CA TRP A 72 -17.65 14.85 -5.32
C TRP A 72 -17.42 13.36 -5.09
N ALA A 73 -16.46 12.79 -5.82
CA ALA A 73 -15.89 11.48 -5.57
C ALA A 73 -14.41 11.62 -5.24
N TYR A 74 -13.97 10.94 -4.19
CA TYR A 74 -12.61 11.00 -3.68
C TYR A 74 -11.94 9.63 -3.76
N TRP A 75 -10.65 9.61 -4.06
CA TRP A 75 -9.85 8.39 -4.01
C TRP A 75 -9.41 8.11 -2.57
N ALA A 76 -9.64 6.89 -2.07
CA ALA A 76 -9.47 6.54 -0.65
C ALA A 76 -8.01 6.25 -0.24
N SER A 77 -7.02 6.69 -1.01
CA SER A 77 -5.59 6.57 -0.68
C SER A 77 -4.79 7.74 -1.25
N LEU A 78 -3.56 7.94 -0.78
CA LEU A 78 -2.68 8.94 -1.36
C LEU A 78 -2.20 8.49 -2.74
N LEU A 79 -2.37 9.34 -3.76
CA LEU A 79 -1.80 9.09 -5.09
C LEU A 79 -0.31 9.44 -5.09
N GLU A 80 0.52 8.46 -5.45
CA GLU A 80 1.96 8.65 -5.63
C GLU A 80 2.23 9.32 -7.00
N PRO A 81 3.36 10.06 -7.15
CA PRO A 81 3.72 10.64 -8.44
C PRO A 81 3.78 9.59 -9.56
N GLY A 82 3.05 9.84 -10.64
CA GLY A 82 2.97 8.94 -11.80
C GLY A 82 1.87 7.88 -11.73
N ASN A 83 1.09 7.81 -10.64
CA ASN A 83 -0.11 6.98 -10.57
C ASN A 83 -1.34 7.76 -11.02
N ASP A 84 -2.20 7.11 -11.80
CA ASP A 84 -3.50 7.64 -12.20
C ASP A 84 -4.64 6.81 -11.61
N SER A 85 -5.78 7.44 -11.34
CA SER A 85 -7.02 6.76 -10.99
C SER A 85 -8.10 7.13 -12.01
N SER A 86 -9.08 6.24 -12.21
CA SER A 86 -10.21 6.49 -13.11
C SER A 86 -11.55 6.21 -12.44
N TYR A 87 -12.52 7.09 -12.70
CA TYR A 87 -13.90 6.96 -12.26
C TYR A 87 -14.82 6.94 -13.48
N LEU A 88 -15.56 5.85 -13.66
CA LEU A 88 -16.49 5.68 -14.78
C LEU A 88 -17.88 6.18 -14.37
N LEU A 89 -18.48 7.03 -15.21
CA LEU A 89 -19.90 7.37 -15.14
C LEU A 89 -20.64 6.52 -16.17
N ASP A 90 -21.45 5.58 -15.69
CA ASP A 90 -22.09 4.55 -16.52
C ASP A 90 -23.27 5.11 -17.32
N ALA A 91 -24.23 5.73 -16.65
CA ALA A 91 -25.36 6.39 -17.31
C ALA A 91 -25.95 7.51 -16.45
N ALA A 92 -26.47 8.53 -17.11
CA ALA A 92 -27.43 9.45 -16.50
C ALA A 92 -28.81 9.11 -17.08
N GLU A 93 -29.65 8.50 -16.27
CA GLU A 93 -31.00 8.08 -16.64
C GLU A 93 -32.04 9.06 -16.07
N LEU A 94 -32.92 9.54 -16.94
CA LEU A 94 -34.09 10.30 -16.51
C LEU A 94 -35.12 9.30 -15.98
N THR A 95 -35.64 9.52 -14.78
CA THR A 95 -36.68 8.64 -14.23
C THR A 95 -38.05 8.99 -14.78
N GLU A 96 -38.90 7.97 -14.98
CA GLU A 96 -40.29 8.12 -15.47
C GLU A 96 -41.12 9.13 -14.65
N ALA A 97 -40.76 9.33 -13.37
CA ALA A 97 -41.42 10.28 -12.47
C ALA A 97 -41.33 11.76 -12.93
N ILE A 98 -40.27 12.13 -13.66
CA ILE A 98 -40.10 13.48 -14.20
C ILE A 98 -40.92 13.63 -15.50
N GLU A 99 -41.02 12.58 -16.31
CA GLU A 99 -41.84 12.53 -17.53
C GLU A 99 -43.32 12.83 -17.25
N ASP A 100 -43.85 12.35 -16.13
CA ASP A 100 -45.27 12.49 -15.80
C ASP A 100 -45.66 13.80 -15.10
N THR A 101 -44.72 14.53 -14.50
CA THR A 101 -45.06 15.63 -13.56
C THR A 101 -44.76 17.05 -14.06
N VAL A 102 -43.90 17.23 -15.07
CA VAL A 102 -43.36 18.56 -15.41
C VAL A 102 -43.58 19.00 -16.88
N PHE A 103 -44.11 18.15 -17.76
CA PHE A 103 -43.83 18.34 -19.20
C PHE A 103 -44.74 19.31 -20.00
N ASN A 104 -44.09 20.31 -20.61
CA ASN A 104 -44.48 20.95 -21.87
C ASN A 104 -43.25 21.56 -22.59
N GLY A 105 -42.31 20.74 -23.11
CA GLY A 105 -41.14 21.23 -23.86
C GLY A 105 -39.99 20.22 -24.06
N SER A 106 -38.96 20.60 -24.83
CA SER A 106 -37.71 19.85 -25.03
C SER A 106 -36.74 20.10 -23.86
N TYR A 107 -36.04 19.06 -23.38
CA TYR A 107 -35.03 19.19 -22.33
C TYR A 107 -33.64 18.77 -22.83
N TYR A 108 -32.63 19.34 -22.17
CA TYR A 108 -31.22 18.98 -22.31
C TYR A 108 -30.69 18.71 -20.90
N TYR A 109 -30.13 17.53 -20.69
CA TYR A 109 -29.32 17.24 -19.51
C TYR A 109 -27.88 16.98 -19.99
N GLY A 110 -26.91 17.50 -19.24
CA GLY A 110 -25.50 17.30 -19.52
C GLY A 110 -24.78 16.99 -18.22
N ILE A 111 -23.83 16.06 -18.26
CA ILE A 111 -22.95 15.76 -17.14
C ILE A 111 -21.73 16.68 -17.27
N HIS A 112 -21.49 17.51 -16.27
CA HIS A 112 -20.25 18.28 -16.15
C HIS A 112 -19.35 17.57 -15.14
N VAL A 113 -18.14 17.21 -15.56
CA VAL A 113 -17.13 16.60 -14.70
C VAL A 113 -15.96 17.57 -14.57
N ASP A 114 -15.59 17.89 -13.34
CA ASP A 114 -14.36 18.58 -13.00
C ASP A 114 -13.46 17.61 -12.21
N SER A 115 -12.15 17.64 -12.51
CA SER A 115 -11.16 16.79 -11.84
C SER A 115 -10.12 17.67 -11.18
N GLN A 116 -9.93 17.50 -9.89
CA GLN A 116 -8.98 18.29 -9.11
C GLN A 116 -8.00 17.38 -8.38
N LEU A 117 -6.73 17.76 -8.38
CA LEU A 117 -5.68 17.17 -7.56
C LEU A 117 -5.26 18.20 -6.52
N ILE A 118 -5.29 17.82 -5.25
CA ILE A 118 -4.85 18.68 -4.15
C ILE A 118 -3.74 18.00 -3.38
N SER A 119 -2.78 18.80 -2.88
CA SER A 119 -1.82 18.27 -1.91
C SER A 119 -2.56 17.94 -0.61
N PRO A 120 -2.09 16.94 0.15
CA PRO A 120 -2.64 16.65 1.46
C PRO A 120 -2.74 17.91 2.34
N ASP A 121 -1.75 18.80 2.30
CA ASP A 121 -1.72 20.03 3.09
C ASP A 121 -2.90 20.99 2.84
N ASN A 122 -3.50 20.94 1.66
CA ASN A 122 -4.59 21.82 1.27
C ASN A 122 -5.96 21.10 1.23
N SER A 123 -6.06 19.85 1.70
CA SER A 123 -7.30 19.07 1.57
C SER A 123 -8.52 19.72 2.26
N GLU A 124 -8.29 20.65 3.18
CA GLU A 124 -9.34 21.41 3.87
C GLU A 124 -10.21 22.24 2.91
N GLU A 125 -9.68 22.56 1.72
CA GLU A 125 -10.43 23.27 0.67
C GLU A 125 -11.66 22.48 0.17
N PHE A 126 -11.71 21.16 0.38
CA PHE A 126 -12.85 20.31 0.02
C PHE A 126 -13.92 20.20 1.12
N LEU A 127 -13.65 20.66 2.35
CA LEU A 127 -14.58 20.54 3.47
C LEU A 127 -15.87 21.39 3.35
N PRO A 128 -15.86 22.61 2.78
CA PRO A 128 -17.06 23.45 2.74
C PRO A 128 -18.23 22.78 2.02
N GLY A 129 -19.34 22.55 2.74
CA GLY A 129 -20.55 21.92 2.20
C GLY A 129 -20.48 20.40 2.08
N GLY A 130 -19.35 19.79 2.44
CA GLY A 130 -19.14 18.35 2.46
C GLY A 130 -19.95 17.61 3.52
N ASP A 131 -20.07 16.31 3.35
CA ASP A 131 -20.62 15.42 4.38
C ASP A 131 -19.82 15.52 5.69
N SER A 132 -20.49 15.38 6.84
CA SER A 132 -19.86 15.43 8.17
C SER A 132 -18.71 14.43 8.38
N ARG A 133 -18.64 13.38 7.57
CA ARG A 133 -17.59 12.34 7.60
C ARG A 133 -16.36 12.70 6.77
N LEU A 134 -16.45 13.73 5.92
CA LEU A 134 -15.38 14.09 4.98
C LEU A 134 -14.10 14.52 5.68
N GLU A 135 -14.19 15.22 6.81
CA GLU A 135 -13.00 15.63 7.58
C GLU A 135 -12.21 14.43 8.10
N ALA A 136 -12.89 13.43 8.67
CA ALA A 136 -12.27 12.20 9.13
C ALA A 136 -11.67 11.41 7.95
N PHE A 137 -12.37 11.33 6.83
CA PHE A 137 -11.90 10.69 5.60
C PHE A 137 -10.59 11.32 5.09
N LEU A 138 -10.56 12.64 4.92
CA LEU A 138 -9.38 13.35 4.42
C LEU A 138 -8.21 13.28 5.41
N THR A 139 -8.49 13.34 6.72
CA THR A 139 -7.48 13.17 7.77
C THR A 139 -6.90 11.75 7.75
N GLY A 140 -7.74 10.74 7.54
CA GLY A 140 -7.33 9.36 7.39
C GLY A 140 -6.38 9.14 6.22
N ILE A 141 -6.69 9.73 5.06
CA ILE A 141 -5.83 9.70 3.86
C ILE A 141 -4.51 10.40 4.14
N LYS A 142 -4.55 11.61 4.73
CA LYS A 142 -3.35 12.37 5.12
C LYS A 142 -2.43 11.54 6.03
N ASN A 143 -3.02 10.84 6.98
CA ASN A 143 -2.29 10.03 7.96
C ASN A 143 -1.95 8.63 7.43
N ASN A 144 -2.52 8.24 6.29
CA ASN A 144 -2.52 6.88 5.76
C ASN A 144 -2.99 5.85 6.81
N SER A 145 -3.92 6.26 7.68
CA SER A 145 -4.51 5.48 8.77
C SER A 145 -5.69 6.24 9.39
N MET A 146 -6.76 5.53 9.73
CA MET A 146 -7.95 6.07 10.40
C MET A 146 -7.86 6.05 11.94
N ILE A 147 -6.85 5.37 12.50
CA ILE A 147 -6.90 4.90 13.90
C ILE A 147 -6.09 5.79 14.88
N ASP A 148 -5.37 6.81 14.41
CA ASP A 148 -4.24 7.34 15.19
C ASP A 148 -4.25 8.86 15.36
N GLU A 149 -4.95 9.32 16.41
CA GLU A 149 -4.83 10.65 17.00
C GLU A 149 -3.62 10.69 17.95
N GLY A 150 -2.50 11.31 17.54
CA GLY A 150 -1.41 11.65 18.49
C GLY A 150 0.00 11.63 17.91
N ASN A 151 0.29 10.74 16.96
CA ASN A 151 1.59 10.71 16.29
C ASN A 151 1.63 11.67 15.08
N ALA A 152 2.78 12.27 14.80
CA ALA A 152 2.93 13.23 13.69
C ALA A 152 2.86 12.58 12.31
N ARG A 153 2.48 13.37 11.31
CA ARG A 153 2.35 12.94 9.91
C ARG A 153 3.64 12.32 9.35
N PRO A 154 3.54 11.43 8.35
CA PRO A 154 4.71 10.75 7.77
C PRO A 154 5.80 11.67 7.20
N ASP A 155 5.44 12.88 6.76
CA ASP A 155 6.36 13.88 6.19
C ASP A 155 7.12 14.71 7.25
N ILE A 156 6.73 14.60 8.51
CA ILE A 156 7.35 15.32 9.62
C ILE A 156 8.38 14.42 10.30
N ASN A 157 9.65 14.80 10.22
CA ASN A 157 10.74 14.13 10.93
C ASN A 157 10.81 14.58 12.40
N LEU A 158 10.64 13.65 13.33
CA LEU A 158 10.74 13.90 14.77
C LEU A 158 11.77 13.00 15.46
N PRO A 159 12.30 13.39 16.63
CA PRO A 159 13.15 12.52 17.43
C PRO A 159 12.35 11.35 18.02
N PRO A 160 13.00 10.23 18.40
CA PRO A 160 12.32 9.04 18.94
C PRO A 160 11.38 9.33 20.11
N SER A 161 11.79 10.21 21.01
CA SER A 161 11.03 10.62 22.20
C SER A 161 9.68 11.30 21.92
N SER A 162 9.39 11.66 20.67
CA SER A 162 8.11 12.27 20.27
C SER A 162 7.05 11.26 19.83
N PHE A 163 7.38 9.97 19.76
CA PHE A 163 6.47 8.93 19.28
C PHE A 163 5.89 8.11 20.44
N ASP A 164 4.57 7.96 20.45
CA ASP A 164 3.89 6.97 21.30
C ASP A 164 3.61 5.71 20.48
N PHE A 165 4.50 4.72 20.60
CA PHE A 165 4.38 3.44 19.90
C PHE A 165 3.21 2.59 20.39
N ASN A 166 2.71 2.80 21.61
CA ASN A 166 1.55 2.05 22.13
C ASN A 166 0.24 2.52 21.48
N ALA A 167 0.20 3.78 21.03
CA ALA A 167 -0.95 4.33 20.32
C ALA A 167 -0.91 4.05 18.80
N MET A 168 0.22 3.57 18.27
CA MET A 168 0.36 3.36 16.82
C MET A 168 -0.48 2.19 16.32
N ALA A 169 -1.26 2.46 15.28
CA ALA A 169 -1.97 1.43 14.55
C ALA A 169 -1.04 0.69 13.57
N PRO A 170 -1.17 -0.64 13.43
CA PRO A 170 -0.50 -1.42 12.39
C PRO A 170 -0.64 -0.79 11.00
N GLY A 171 0.47 -0.70 10.27
CA GLY A 171 0.51 -0.15 8.91
C GLY A 171 0.78 1.34 8.84
N ARG A 172 0.74 2.07 9.97
CA ARG A 172 1.08 3.50 10.03
C ARG A 172 2.47 3.77 9.48
N VAL A 173 2.59 4.83 8.68
CA VAL A 173 3.88 5.37 8.23
C VAL A 173 4.27 6.57 9.10
N PHE A 174 5.55 6.69 9.48
CA PHE A 174 6.05 7.80 10.28
C PHE A 174 7.54 8.03 10.01
N THR A 175 8.04 9.24 10.25
CA THR A 175 9.47 9.57 10.08
C THR A 175 10.13 9.87 11.41
N MET A 176 11.03 8.99 11.83
CA MET A 176 11.74 9.07 13.10
C MET A 176 13.24 9.14 12.86
N ALA A 177 13.88 10.19 13.41
CA ALA A 177 15.32 10.40 13.34
C ALA A 177 15.91 10.29 11.92
N GLY A 178 15.21 10.87 10.93
CA GLY A 178 15.64 10.95 9.54
C GLY A 178 15.34 9.72 8.68
N GLU A 179 14.77 8.65 9.25
CA GLU A 179 14.33 7.47 8.51
C GLU A 179 12.81 7.34 8.56
N GLN A 180 12.21 6.96 7.43
CA GLN A 180 10.78 6.69 7.36
C GLN A 180 10.51 5.19 7.59
N TYR A 181 9.61 4.91 8.52
CA TYR A 181 9.23 3.58 8.94
C TYR A 181 7.75 3.31 8.69
N ARG A 182 7.40 2.03 8.66
CA ARG A 182 6.04 1.52 8.81
C ARG A 182 5.97 0.73 10.12
N TYR A 183 5.00 1.07 10.97
CA TYR A 183 4.71 0.32 12.18
C TYR A 183 4.06 -1.02 11.82
N LEU A 184 4.56 -2.11 12.39
CA LEU A 184 4.05 -3.46 12.09
C LEU A 184 3.12 -3.97 13.19
N GLU A 185 3.59 -4.02 14.43
CA GLU A 185 2.79 -4.52 15.55
C GLU A 185 3.38 -4.16 16.91
N ASP A 186 2.53 -4.22 17.92
CA ASP A 186 2.93 -4.36 19.32
C ASP A 186 3.22 -5.84 19.60
N MET A 187 4.47 -6.16 19.92
CA MET A 187 4.92 -7.52 20.25
C MET A 187 4.75 -7.85 21.73
N GLY A 188 4.18 -6.93 22.51
CA GLY A 188 4.02 -7.01 23.95
C GLY A 188 5.30 -6.72 24.71
N ASN A 189 5.15 -6.52 26.03
CA ASN A 189 6.24 -6.16 26.93
C ASN A 189 7.00 -4.90 26.48
N GLY A 190 6.33 -3.92 25.86
CA GLY A 190 6.92 -2.68 25.36
C GLY A 190 7.79 -2.84 24.10
N ASN A 191 7.76 -4.01 23.45
CA ASN A 191 8.48 -4.23 22.20
C ASN A 191 7.58 -3.95 21.01
N HIS A 192 8.07 -3.16 20.06
CA HIS A 192 7.33 -2.79 18.86
C HIS A 192 8.13 -3.17 17.62
N MET A 193 7.49 -3.88 16.67
CA MET A 193 8.13 -4.20 15.41
C MET A 193 7.86 -3.09 14.39
N ILE A 194 8.91 -2.59 13.76
CA ILE A 194 8.82 -1.61 12.68
C ILE A 194 9.70 -2.03 11.51
N ILE A 195 9.32 -1.63 10.30
CA ILE A 195 10.05 -1.90 9.08
C ILE A 195 10.36 -0.59 8.35
N ARG A 196 11.50 -0.50 7.70
CA ARG A 196 11.80 0.63 6.83
C ARG A 196 10.69 0.76 5.77
N HIS A 197 10.16 1.96 5.60
CA HIS A 197 9.03 2.18 4.68
C HIS A 197 9.42 1.83 3.25
N GLU A 198 10.59 2.29 2.81
CA GLU A 198 11.19 1.92 1.53
C GLU A 198 12.22 0.79 1.66
N ALA A 199 12.28 -0.13 0.70
CA ALA A 199 13.37 -1.07 0.61
C ALA A 199 14.62 -0.40 0.03
N ILE A 200 15.79 -0.91 0.41
CA ILE A 200 17.07 -0.50 -0.14
C ILE A 200 17.25 -1.19 -1.49
N ASN A 201 17.02 -0.39 -2.54
CA ASN A 201 16.98 -0.82 -3.94
C ASN A 201 18.33 -1.30 -4.49
N ASN A 202 18.25 -2.01 -5.61
CA ASN A 202 19.37 -2.48 -6.41
C ASN A 202 20.32 -3.35 -5.58
N THR A 203 19.73 -4.26 -4.80
CA THR A 203 20.47 -5.25 -4.02
C THR A 203 20.05 -6.67 -4.38
N SER A 204 20.96 -7.63 -4.19
CA SER A 204 20.69 -9.06 -4.32
C SER A 204 20.41 -9.66 -2.96
N PHE A 205 19.76 -10.83 -2.94
CA PHE A 205 19.53 -11.57 -1.70
C PHE A 205 20.85 -11.87 -0.98
N ASN A 206 21.91 -12.25 -1.71
CA ASN A 206 23.21 -12.57 -1.12
C ASN A 206 23.88 -11.36 -0.44
N MET A 207 23.48 -10.12 -0.79
CA MET A 207 23.94 -8.91 -0.10
C MET A 207 23.11 -8.57 1.14
N GLN A 208 21.99 -9.26 1.38
CA GLN A 208 21.04 -8.96 2.47
C GLN A 208 21.71 -8.81 3.84
N PRO A 209 22.62 -9.71 4.30
CA PRO A 209 23.28 -9.54 5.60
C PRO A 209 24.08 -8.23 5.70
N GLN A 210 24.83 -7.89 4.65
CA GLN A 210 25.64 -6.67 4.64
C GLN A 210 24.77 -5.41 4.56
N VAL A 211 23.71 -5.43 3.77
CA VAL A 211 22.79 -4.29 3.63
C VAL A 211 22.06 -4.01 4.95
N LEU A 212 21.58 -5.05 5.63
CA LEU A 212 20.97 -4.93 6.96
C LEU A 212 21.97 -4.36 7.97
N SER A 213 23.19 -4.88 8.02
CA SER A 213 24.24 -4.39 8.92
C SER A 213 24.61 -2.94 8.64
N ASN A 214 24.78 -2.55 7.38
CA ASN A 214 25.13 -1.19 6.99
C ASN A 214 24.03 -0.21 7.38
N TRP A 215 22.77 -0.54 7.06
CA TRP A 215 21.64 0.30 7.40
C TRP A 215 21.51 0.47 8.92
N PHE A 216 21.58 -0.63 9.69
CA PHE A 216 21.53 -0.56 11.15
C PHE A 216 22.65 0.32 11.73
N SER A 217 23.87 0.19 11.23
CA SER A 217 25.00 1.02 11.69
C SER A 217 24.89 2.50 11.35
N GLY A 218 24.08 2.84 10.33
CA GLY A 218 23.81 4.21 9.90
C GLY A 218 22.63 4.88 10.59
N LEU A 219 21.86 4.15 11.42
CA LEU A 219 20.75 4.73 12.17
C LEU A 219 21.24 5.73 13.22
N ASP A 220 20.36 6.65 13.61
CA ASP A 220 20.63 7.53 14.75
C ASP A 220 20.93 6.72 16.02
N ALA A 221 21.82 7.24 16.87
CA ALA A 221 22.28 6.54 18.07
C ALA A 221 21.14 6.27 19.07
N GLU A 222 20.16 7.17 19.18
CA GLU A 222 18.98 6.95 20.03
C GLU A 222 18.12 5.81 19.47
N VAL A 223 18.00 5.71 18.14
CA VAL A 223 17.29 4.59 17.50
C VAL A 223 18.03 3.27 17.74
N GLN A 224 19.35 3.23 17.54
CA GLN A 224 20.15 2.03 17.80
C GLN A 224 20.03 1.55 19.25
N ALA A 225 19.96 2.48 20.22
CA ALA A 225 19.85 2.16 21.63
C ALA A 225 18.52 1.50 22.03
N MET A 226 17.43 1.78 21.28
CA MET A 226 16.13 1.14 21.50
C MET A 226 16.05 -0.26 20.86
N VAL A 227 16.91 -0.60 19.89
CA VAL A 227 16.78 -1.85 19.13
C VAL A 227 17.06 -3.07 19.99
N GLN A 228 16.15 -4.03 19.94
CA GLN A 228 16.27 -5.30 20.61
C GLN A 228 17.06 -6.31 19.79
N PRO A 229 17.83 -7.18 20.45
CA PRO A 229 18.34 -8.40 19.82
C PRO A 229 17.22 -9.34 19.40
N VAL A 230 17.43 -10.11 18.33
CA VAL A 230 16.41 -11.01 17.76
C VAL A 230 16.94 -12.42 17.51
N VAL A 231 16.04 -13.40 17.44
CA VAL A 231 16.34 -14.75 16.96
C VAL A 231 16.20 -14.80 15.44
N ILE A 232 17.30 -15.06 14.74
CA ILE A 232 17.33 -15.32 13.30
C ILE A 232 17.95 -16.70 13.08
N PRO A 233 17.24 -17.68 12.50
CA PRO A 233 17.81 -18.98 12.18
C PRO A 233 18.93 -18.86 11.14
N ASP A 234 20.00 -19.65 11.33
CA ASP A 234 21.08 -19.79 10.35
C ASP A 234 21.39 -21.29 10.12
N PRO A 235 21.12 -21.84 8.92
CA PRO A 235 20.44 -21.18 7.80
C PRO A 235 18.95 -20.92 8.08
N ALA A 236 18.37 -19.94 7.39
CA ALA A 236 16.93 -19.73 7.39
C ALA A 236 16.20 -20.93 6.76
N PRO A 237 15.02 -21.34 7.27
CA PRO A 237 14.22 -22.41 6.69
C PRO A 237 13.78 -22.12 5.25
N ASP A 238 13.57 -23.17 4.46
CA ASP A 238 13.11 -23.11 3.08
C ASP A 238 11.75 -23.80 2.87
N VAL A 239 11.00 -23.34 1.86
CA VAL A 239 9.80 -24.05 1.36
C VAL A 239 9.58 -23.81 -0.12
N THR A 240 9.39 -24.91 -0.84
CA THR A 240 9.18 -24.90 -2.29
C THR A 240 7.86 -24.24 -2.64
N TYR A 241 7.89 -23.30 -3.56
CA TYR A 241 6.70 -22.59 -4.02
C TYR A 241 5.59 -23.52 -4.53
N ALA A 242 5.94 -24.57 -5.28
CA ALA A 242 4.97 -25.53 -5.80
C ALA A 242 4.27 -26.37 -4.71
N SER A 243 4.77 -26.37 -3.47
CA SER A 243 4.11 -27.05 -2.35
C SER A 243 3.19 -26.13 -1.53
N ILE A 244 3.13 -24.83 -1.84
CA ILE A 244 2.21 -23.89 -1.21
C ILE A 244 0.84 -23.94 -1.89
N THR A 245 -0.20 -24.07 -1.10
CA THR A 245 -1.59 -23.85 -1.51
C THR A 245 -2.03 -22.47 -1.03
N TRP A 246 -2.90 -21.79 -1.78
CA TRP A 246 -3.28 -20.40 -1.49
C TRP A 246 -4.65 -20.30 -0.82
N LEU A 247 -4.75 -19.43 0.18
CA LEU A 247 -5.97 -19.16 0.93
C LEU A 247 -7.06 -18.63 -0.01
N ASP A 248 -8.25 -19.20 0.12
CA ASP A 248 -9.44 -18.89 -0.68
C ASP A 248 -9.20 -18.97 -2.21
N GLY A 249 -8.19 -19.73 -2.63
CA GLY A 249 -7.80 -19.84 -4.05
C GLY A 249 -7.16 -18.56 -4.63
N ILE A 250 -6.89 -17.55 -3.80
CA ILE A 250 -6.29 -16.28 -4.24
C ILE A 250 -4.78 -16.48 -4.41
N LEU A 251 -4.37 -16.74 -5.65
CA LEU A 251 -2.99 -16.99 -6.02
C LEU A 251 -2.05 -15.89 -5.49
N HIS A 252 -0.96 -16.31 -4.84
CA HIS A 252 0.09 -15.44 -4.26
C HIS A 252 -0.33 -14.52 -3.09
N TRP A 253 -1.56 -14.65 -2.58
CA TRP A 253 -2.00 -13.87 -1.42
C TRP A 253 -1.43 -14.43 -0.11
N LEU A 254 -2.01 -15.49 0.43
CA LEU A 254 -1.58 -16.11 1.68
C LEU A 254 -1.45 -17.63 1.54
N PRO A 255 -0.38 -18.24 2.08
CA PRO A 255 -0.31 -19.69 2.17
C PRO A 255 -1.42 -20.25 3.08
N ALA A 256 -2.28 -21.13 2.56
CA ALA A 256 -3.29 -21.86 3.33
C ALA A 256 -2.72 -23.03 4.12
N ASN A 257 -1.53 -23.52 3.74
CA ASN A 257 -0.94 -24.75 4.28
C ASN A 257 0.43 -24.54 4.93
N LEU A 258 0.80 -23.31 5.32
CA LEU A 258 2.12 -23.03 5.90
C LEU A 258 2.41 -23.90 7.13
N ALA A 259 1.39 -24.20 7.94
CA ALA A 259 1.49 -25.08 9.11
C ALA A 259 1.97 -26.51 8.78
N SER A 260 1.89 -26.94 7.51
CA SER A 260 2.45 -28.23 7.05
C SER A 260 3.98 -28.21 6.93
N PHE A 261 4.61 -27.03 7.08
CA PHE A 261 6.06 -26.82 7.02
C PHE A 261 6.53 -26.20 8.36
N PRO A 262 6.63 -26.99 9.45
CA PRO A 262 6.81 -26.44 10.80
C PRO A 262 8.05 -25.57 10.98
N ALA A 263 9.15 -25.87 10.27
CA ALA A 263 10.36 -25.06 10.32
C ALA A 263 10.12 -23.66 9.74
N VAL A 264 9.41 -23.56 8.62
CA VAL A 264 9.08 -22.26 8.01
C VAL A 264 8.00 -21.54 8.80
N ALA A 265 6.93 -22.23 9.20
CA ALA A 265 5.88 -21.65 10.02
C ALA A 265 6.38 -21.15 11.38
N GLY A 266 7.42 -21.79 11.93
CA GLY A 266 8.08 -21.40 13.17
C GLY A 266 9.15 -20.32 13.04
N ASP A 267 9.54 -19.92 11.82
CA ASP A 267 10.50 -18.83 11.57
C ASP A 267 9.83 -17.45 11.78
N VAL A 268 9.21 -17.25 12.94
CA VAL A 268 8.66 -15.95 13.36
C VAL A 268 9.73 -15.21 14.15
N THR A 269 10.03 -13.96 13.77
CA THR A 269 11.03 -13.17 14.49
C THR A 269 10.54 -12.84 15.89
N THR A 270 11.37 -13.12 16.89
CA THR A 270 11.12 -12.83 18.30
C THR A 270 12.36 -12.22 18.95
N VAL A 271 12.16 -11.50 20.06
CA VAL A 271 13.26 -10.92 20.85
C VAL A 271 14.12 -12.02 21.46
N ASN A 272 15.44 -11.85 21.38
CA ASN A 272 16.44 -12.71 22.03
C ASN A 272 17.22 -11.91 23.07
N PRO A 273 16.80 -11.86 24.34
CA PRO A 273 17.42 -10.98 25.35
C PRO A 273 18.93 -11.20 25.57
N SER A 274 19.49 -12.33 25.13
CA SER A 274 20.91 -12.67 25.23
C SER A 274 21.72 -12.37 23.95
N GLY A 275 21.08 -11.88 22.90
CA GLY A 275 21.70 -11.60 21.60
C GLY A 275 22.27 -10.19 21.47
N THR A 276 22.64 -9.84 20.23
CA THR A 276 23.06 -8.47 19.86
C THR A 276 21.94 -7.77 19.09
N PRO A 277 21.61 -6.50 19.42
CA PRO A 277 20.73 -5.66 18.62
C PRO A 277 21.10 -5.69 17.15
N GLN A 278 20.14 -5.95 16.28
CA GLN A 278 20.38 -6.05 14.84
C GLN A 278 19.11 -5.82 14.04
N ALA A 279 19.27 -5.34 12.81
CA ALA A 279 18.22 -5.35 11.81
C ALA A 279 18.07 -6.74 11.18
N PHE A 280 16.88 -7.05 10.68
CA PHE A 280 16.56 -8.31 10.02
C PHE A 280 15.66 -8.11 8.80
N ALA A 281 15.59 -9.12 7.92
CA ALA A 281 14.58 -9.19 6.88
C ALA A 281 13.44 -10.11 7.35
N LEU A 282 12.18 -9.76 7.08
CA LEU A 282 11.03 -10.58 7.45
C LEU A 282 11.08 -11.97 6.78
N SER A 283 10.59 -13.01 7.45
CA SER A 283 10.37 -14.32 6.85
C SER A 283 9.01 -14.41 6.15
N LEU A 284 8.80 -15.52 5.46
CA LEU A 284 7.48 -15.90 4.97
C LEU A 284 6.45 -16.04 6.11
N ALA A 285 6.87 -16.55 7.28
CA ALA A 285 5.98 -16.66 8.44
C ALA A 285 5.62 -15.30 9.05
N ASP A 286 6.59 -14.38 9.15
CA ASP A 286 6.34 -13.01 9.61
C ASP A 286 5.32 -12.33 8.70
N VAL A 287 5.55 -12.33 7.38
CA VAL A 287 4.63 -11.71 6.42
C VAL A 287 3.24 -12.36 6.44
N THR A 288 3.17 -13.69 6.52
CA THR A 288 1.89 -14.41 6.60
C THR A 288 1.11 -14.01 7.86
N ARG A 289 1.79 -13.95 9.01
CA ARG A 289 1.19 -13.59 10.29
C ARG A 289 0.77 -12.12 10.37
N LEU A 290 1.56 -11.23 9.79
CA LEU A 290 1.29 -9.79 9.74
C LEU A 290 0.24 -9.40 8.67
N SER A 291 -0.11 -10.33 7.79
CA SER A 291 -1.14 -10.10 6.77
C SER A 291 -2.51 -10.50 7.28
N THR A 292 -3.02 -9.74 8.24
CA THR A 292 -4.39 -9.86 8.75
C THR A 292 -5.20 -8.62 8.40
N SER A 293 -6.53 -8.71 8.48
CA SER A 293 -7.43 -7.57 8.27
C SER A 293 -7.04 -6.33 9.08
N ASN A 294 -6.69 -6.51 10.36
CA ASN A 294 -6.29 -5.43 11.26
C ASN A 294 -4.76 -5.26 11.35
N GLY A 295 -4.00 -6.00 10.54
CA GLY A 295 -2.54 -6.03 10.58
C GLY A 295 -1.94 -4.94 9.70
N PRO A 296 -0.60 -4.85 9.63
CA PRO A 296 0.08 -3.85 8.81
C PRO A 296 -0.01 -4.15 7.31
N PHE A 297 -0.42 -5.37 6.93
CA PHE A 297 -0.51 -5.85 5.55
C PHE A 297 -1.90 -6.43 5.22
N PRO A 298 -2.99 -5.64 5.32
CA PRO A 298 -4.36 -6.15 5.20
C PRO A 298 -4.75 -6.57 3.78
N ASN A 299 -4.00 -6.11 2.78
CA ASN A 299 -4.20 -6.43 1.39
C ASN A 299 -2.86 -6.46 0.65
N LEU A 300 -2.91 -6.85 -0.63
CA LEU A 300 -1.74 -6.97 -1.49
C LEU A 300 -0.95 -5.65 -1.58
N ARG A 301 -1.62 -4.53 -1.86
CA ARG A 301 -0.99 -3.22 -2.00
C ARG A 301 -0.25 -2.79 -0.74
N ALA A 302 -0.83 -3.02 0.44
CA ALA A 302 -0.24 -2.63 1.71
C ALA A 302 1.11 -3.32 2.02
N ARG A 303 1.38 -4.50 1.44
CA ARG A 303 2.68 -5.19 1.57
C ARG A 303 3.82 -4.54 0.79
N MET A 304 3.49 -3.72 -0.19
CA MET A 304 4.47 -3.15 -1.07
C MET A 304 5.44 -2.25 -0.30
N SER A 305 6.62 -2.12 -0.88
CA SER A 305 7.46 -0.97 -0.63
C SER A 305 7.21 0.04 -1.74
N PRO A 306 7.15 1.36 -1.46
CA PRO A 306 6.91 2.38 -2.49
C PRO A 306 7.91 2.23 -3.62
N ASN A 307 9.19 2.19 -3.27
CA ASN A 307 10.42 2.06 -4.07
C ASN A 307 10.73 0.74 -4.79
N ALA A 308 10.22 -0.40 -4.33
CA ALA A 308 10.88 -1.68 -4.63
C ALA A 308 10.00 -2.92 -4.44
N ALA A 309 10.26 -3.95 -5.23
CA ALA A 309 10.06 -5.33 -4.78
C ALA A 309 11.07 -5.63 -3.65
N TRP A 310 10.77 -6.57 -2.76
CA TRP A 310 11.68 -6.83 -1.64
C TRP A 310 11.75 -8.29 -1.23
N TRP A 311 12.94 -8.71 -0.83
CA TRP A 311 13.24 -10.07 -0.42
C TRP A 311 12.76 -10.37 0.99
N LEU A 312 12.25 -11.59 1.18
CA LEU A 312 12.14 -12.23 2.48
C LEU A 312 13.45 -12.96 2.81
N ARG A 313 13.68 -13.32 4.08
CA ARG A 313 14.83 -14.18 4.45
C ARG A 313 14.61 -15.66 4.07
N THR A 314 13.38 -16.08 3.83
CA THR A 314 13.00 -17.48 3.53
C THR A 314 13.40 -17.86 2.11
N LEU A 315 14.10 -18.98 1.95
CA LEU A 315 14.49 -19.52 0.65
C LEU A 315 13.36 -20.34 0.01
N ARG A 316 13.37 -20.44 -1.33
CA ARG A 316 12.43 -21.31 -2.06
C ARG A 316 12.78 -22.78 -1.86
N ASP A 317 14.06 -23.10 -1.78
CA ASP A 317 14.51 -24.47 -1.66
C ASP A 317 15.93 -24.50 -1.07
N SER A 318 16.34 -25.69 -0.65
CA SER A 318 17.66 -25.94 -0.08
C SER A 318 18.82 -25.72 -1.06
N SER A 319 18.53 -25.49 -2.34
CA SER A 319 19.55 -25.10 -3.32
C SER A 319 20.04 -23.66 -3.10
N GLY A 320 19.26 -22.83 -2.39
CA GLY A 320 19.59 -21.42 -2.14
C GLY A 320 19.66 -20.56 -3.40
N SER A 321 19.16 -21.05 -4.55
CA SER A 321 19.24 -20.35 -5.83
C SER A 321 18.21 -19.23 -5.97
N VAL A 322 17.10 -19.32 -5.24
CA VAL A 322 15.96 -18.41 -5.28
C VAL A 322 15.41 -18.21 -3.87
N ALA A 323 15.03 -16.99 -3.55
CA ALA A 323 14.37 -16.63 -2.30
C ALA A 323 12.91 -16.19 -2.54
N TRP A 324 12.12 -16.22 -1.48
CA TRP A 324 10.79 -15.62 -1.48
C TRP A 324 10.89 -14.09 -1.51
N SER A 325 9.98 -13.44 -2.22
CA SER A 325 9.92 -11.99 -2.30
C SER A 325 8.48 -11.48 -2.42
N ILE A 326 8.33 -10.18 -2.17
CA ILE A 326 7.13 -9.40 -2.43
C ILE A 326 7.31 -8.58 -3.71
N THR A 327 6.38 -8.69 -4.64
CA THR A 327 6.42 -7.96 -5.92
C THR A 327 6.03 -6.49 -5.78
N ARG A 328 6.50 -5.68 -6.73
CA ARG A 328 6.10 -4.27 -6.90
C ARG A 328 5.27 -3.98 -8.15
N PHE A 329 5.16 -4.90 -9.10
CA PHE A 329 4.56 -4.64 -10.42
C PHE A 329 3.16 -4.01 -10.30
N ALA A 330 2.90 -2.96 -11.10
CA ALA A 330 1.65 -2.19 -11.06
C ALA A 330 0.41 -3.09 -11.28
N GLU A 331 0.51 -4.06 -12.18
CA GLU A 331 -0.56 -5.01 -12.49
C GLU A 331 -0.75 -6.08 -11.39
N LEU A 332 0.31 -6.37 -10.64
CA LEU A 332 0.42 -7.48 -9.70
C LEU A 332 1.15 -7.04 -8.40
N PRO A 333 0.57 -6.08 -7.66
CA PRO A 333 1.20 -5.51 -6.48
C PRO A 333 1.27 -6.51 -5.32
N GLY A 334 2.37 -6.56 -4.59
CA GLY A 334 2.43 -7.17 -3.25
C GLY A 334 2.31 -8.69 -3.17
N LEU A 335 2.48 -9.41 -4.29
CA LEU A 335 2.35 -10.86 -4.35
C LEU A 335 3.55 -11.56 -3.71
N LEU A 336 3.29 -12.70 -3.06
CA LEU A 336 4.33 -13.63 -2.61
C LEU A 336 4.80 -14.51 -3.77
N VAL A 337 6.05 -14.34 -4.20
CA VAL A 337 6.63 -15.04 -5.36
C VAL A 337 8.05 -15.55 -5.09
N CYS A 338 8.58 -16.32 -6.04
CA CYS A 338 9.95 -16.84 -6.02
C CYS A 338 10.56 -16.86 -7.44
N HIS A 339 10.64 -15.70 -8.09
CA HIS A 339 11.09 -15.62 -9.48
C HIS A 339 12.55 -15.20 -9.66
N HIS A 340 13.13 -14.53 -8.66
CA HIS A 340 14.43 -13.90 -8.82
C HIS A 340 15.56 -14.77 -8.26
N PRO A 341 16.71 -14.87 -8.94
CA PRO A 341 17.89 -15.56 -8.40
C PRO A 341 18.51 -14.79 -7.23
N THR A 342 19.03 -15.50 -6.24
CA THR A 342 19.60 -14.90 -5.01
C THR A 342 20.90 -14.11 -5.26
N ALA A 343 21.68 -14.53 -6.26
CA ALA A 343 22.94 -13.89 -6.63
C ALA A 343 22.77 -12.64 -7.51
N THR A 344 21.59 -12.44 -8.09
CA THR A 344 21.35 -11.38 -9.08
C THR A 344 20.85 -10.11 -8.40
N THR A 345 21.51 -8.99 -8.69
CA THR A 345 20.92 -7.67 -8.46
C THR A 345 19.89 -7.40 -9.55
N VAL A 346 18.66 -7.09 -9.16
CA VAL A 346 17.58 -6.74 -10.09
C VAL A 346 17.16 -5.31 -9.82
N ASP A 347 17.00 -4.53 -10.89
CA ASP A 347 16.52 -3.16 -10.80
C ASP A 347 15.13 -3.11 -10.17
N GLY A 348 14.95 -2.21 -9.21
CA GLY A 348 13.69 -2.08 -8.47
C GLY A 348 13.38 -3.25 -7.53
N MET A 349 14.38 -4.07 -7.17
CA MET A 349 14.28 -5.03 -6.07
C MET A 349 15.33 -4.75 -4.99
N GLY A 350 14.99 -5.03 -3.74
CA GLY A 350 15.83 -4.67 -2.62
C GLY A 350 15.66 -5.47 -1.33
N VAL A 351 16.44 -5.06 -0.34
CA VAL A 351 16.34 -5.54 1.04
C VAL A 351 15.52 -4.52 1.82
N ARG A 352 14.52 -4.99 2.59
CA ARG A 352 13.68 -4.10 3.42
C ARG A 352 13.97 -4.38 4.90
N PRO A 353 14.82 -3.57 5.55
CA PRO A 353 15.21 -3.81 6.94
C PRO A 353 14.05 -3.62 7.91
N ALA A 354 13.93 -4.51 8.88
CA ALA A 354 13.06 -4.40 10.04
C ALA A 354 13.87 -4.44 11.34
N ILE A 355 13.33 -3.83 12.39
CA ILE A 355 13.87 -3.82 13.75
C ILE A 355 12.72 -3.98 14.74
N ILE A 356 13.05 -4.52 15.91
CA ILE A 356 12.17 -4.46 17.09
C ILE A 356 12.75 -3.39 18.00
N VAL A 357 11.96 -2.37 18.34
CA VAL A 357 12.35 -1.30 19.25
C VAL A 357 11.70 -1.48 20.61
N HIS A 358 12.39 -1.06 21.65
CA HIS A 358 11.89 -0.96 23.03
C HIS A 358 12.21 0.46 23.53
N PRO A 359 11.31 1.43 23.24
CA PRO A 359 11.50 2.85 23.54
C PRO A 359 11.64 3.21 25.02
#